data_AF-A0A424XXW1-F1
#
_entry.id   AF-A0A424XXW1-F1
#
_cell.length_a   1.000
_cell.length_b   1.000
_cell.length_c   1.000
_cell.angle_alpha   90.00
_cell.angle_beta   90.00
_cell.angle_gamma   90.00
#
_symmetry.space_group_name_H-M   'P 1'
#
loop_
_entity.id
_entity.type
_entity.pdbx_description
1 polymer ?
#
loop_
_entity_poly.entity_id
_entity_poly.type
_entity_poly.pdbx_seq_one_letter_code
_entity_poly.pdbx_strand_id
1 'polypeptide(L)'
;MKLYSCQCCSHLVYFENTKCLCCGFTLDFLPETMSMAAVDNPEDYNCPNHVNENESRVYRKCFNDKEHNVCNWLVSEPEHDFCIACRLNRTIPDLRKINHERQKRCLCTEVEGQT
;
A
#
# COMPACT_ATOMS: atom_id res chain seq x y z
N MET A 1 -18.45 6.14 3.24
CA MET A 1 -17.51 5.01 3.34
C MET A 1 -17.89 3.98 2.28
N LYS A 2 -16.91 3.43 1.55
CA LYS A 2 -17.10 2.34 0.59
C LYS A 2 -16.63 1.04 1.25
N LEU A 3 -17.42 -0.02 1.12
CA LEU A 3 -17.03 -1.36 1.53
C LEU A 3 -16.33 -2.07 0.38
N TYR A 4 -15.38 -2.93 0.73
CA TYR A 4 -14.67 -3.81 -0.18
C TYR A 4 -14.89 -5.26 0.23
N SER A 5 -14.53 -6.19 -0.66
CA SER A 5 -14.57 -7.61 -0.37
C SER A 5 -13.16 -8.17 -0.44
N CYS A 6 -12.77 -8.98 0.55
CA CYS A 6 -11.53 -9.75 0.51
C CYS A 6 -11.54 -10.70 -0.70
N GLN A 7 -10.56 -10.61 -1.59
CA GLN A 7 -10.47 -11.46 -2.78
C GLN A 7 -10.34 -12.97 -2.47
N CYS A 8 -9.91 -13.33 -1.26
CA CYS A 8 -9.76 -14.74 -0.84
C CYS A 8 -11.08 -15.36 -0.35
N CYS A 9 -11.80 -14.68 0.56
CA CYS A 9 -12.96 -15.25 1.26
C CYS A 9 -14.27 -14.47 1.09
N SER A 10 -14.25 -13.40 0.30
CA SER A 10 -15.39 -12.49 0.05
C SER A 10 -15.96 -11.80 1.30
N HIS A 11 -15.28 -11.89 2.45
CA HIS A 11 -15.66 -11.16 3.65
C HIS A 11 -15.57 -9.65 3.41
N LEU A 12 -16.55 -8.91 3.94
CA LEU A 12 -16.58 -7.46 3.84
C LEU A 12 -15.46 -6.85 4.68
N VAL A 13 -14.72 -5.93 4.06
CA VAL A 13 -13.59 -5.24 4.68
C VAL A 13 -13.64 -3.76 4.34
N TYR A 14 -13.01 -2.95 5.19
CA TYR A 14 -12.81 -1.53 4.96
C TYR A 14 -11.46 -1.30 4.29
N PHE A 15 -11.32 -0.15 3.64
CA PHE A 15 -10.07 0.24 2.98
C PHE A 15 -8.88 0.25 3.96
N GLU A 16 -9.09 0.63 5.21
CA GLU A 16 -8.05 0.73 6.24
C GLU A 16 -7.65 -0.63 6.83
N ASN A 17 -8.35 -1.72 6.50
CA ASN A 17 -7.98 -3.03 6.99
C ASN A 17 -6.73 -3.53 6.25
N THR A 18 -5.68 -3.83 7.01
CA THR A 18 -4.43 -4.44 6.52
C THR A 18 -4.43 -5.96 6.65
N LYS A 19 -5.44 -6.54 7.32
CA LYS A 19 -5.67 -7.98 7.43
C LYS A 19 -7.15 -8.32 7.36
N CYS A 20 -7.48 -9.43 6.74
CA CYS A 20 -8.83 -9.98 6.77
C CYS A 20 -9.06 -10.69 8.11
N LEU A 21 -10.09 -10.29 8.85
CA LEU A 21 -10.43 -10.94 10.12
C LEU A 21 -11.07 -12.32 9.97
N CYS A 22 -11.49 -12.69 8.75
CA CYS A 22 -12.08 -14.00 8.47
C CYS A 22 -11.03 -15.04 8.07
N CYS A 23 -10.15 -14.72 7.11
CA CYS A 23 -9.14 -15.67 6.61
C CYS A 23 -7.71 -15.39 7.10
N GLY A 24 -7.44 -14.24 7.72
CA GLY A 24 -6.10 -13.89 8.24
C GLY A 24 -5.12 -13.33 7.22
N PHE A 25 -5.47 -13.33 5.93
CA PHE A 25 -4.60 -12.83 4.85
C PHE A 25 -4.32 -11.34 4.99
N THR A 26 -3.13 -10.93 4.55
CA THR A 26 -2.77 -9.52 4.44
C THR A 26 -3.58 -8.87 3.34
N LEU A 27 -4.02 -7.64 3.55
CA LEU A 27 -4.84 -6.90 2.61
C LEU A 27 -4.10 -5.66 2.11
N ASP A 28 -3.93 -5.58 0.80
CA ASP A 28 -3.36 -4.43 0.11
C ASP A 28 -4.32 -3.93 -0.98
N PHE A 29 -4.24 -2.66 -1.35
CA PHE A 29 -5.15 -2.00 -2.26
C PHE A 29 -4.56 -1.89 -3.67
N LEU A 30 -5.33 -2.35 -4.67
CA LEU A 30 -4.99 -2.26 -6.08
C LEU A 30 -5.60 -1.00 -6.70
N PRO A 31 -4.79 -0.02 -7.12
CA PRO A 31 -5.31 1.20 -7.72
C PRO A 31 -6.02 0.98 -9.06
N GLU A 32 -5.59 -0.01 -9.85
CA GLU A 32 -6.13 -0.28 -11.19
C GLU A 32 -7.56 -0.83 -11.14
N THR A 33 -7.80 -1.77 -10.24
CA THR A 33 -9.11 -2.43 -10.09
C THR A 33 -9.96 -1.84 -8.97
N MET A 34 -9.39 -0.90 -8.20
CA MET A 34 -10.00 -0.33 -6.99
C MET A 34 -10.54 -1.40 -6.04
N SER A 35 -9.72 -2.43 -5.76
CA SER A 35 -10.11 -3.58 -4.95
C SER A 35 -9.04 -3.95 -3.90
N MET A 36 -9.40 -4.82 -2.95
CA MET A 36 -8.49 -5.29 -1.89
C MET A 36 -7.90 -6.65 -2.28
N ALA A 37 -6.61 -6.64 -2.64
CA ALA A 37 -5.80 -7.83 -2.79
C ALA A 37 -5.65 -8.56 -1.45
N ALA A 38 -5.89 -9.86 -1.44
CA ALA A 38 -5.62 -10.71 -0.28
C ALA A 38 -4.36 -11.53 -0.56
N VAL A 39 -3.31 -11.34 0.22
CA VAL A 39 -1.99 -11.92 -0.02
C VAL A 39 -1.54 -12.74 1.20
N ASP A 40 -1.09 -13.96 0.95
CA ASP A 40 -0.62 -14.87 2.00
C ASP A 40 0.77 -14.47 2.47
N ASN A 41 1.68 -14.24 1.51
CA ASN A 41 3.03 -13.80 1.77
C ASN A 41 3.24 -12.36 1.26
N PRO A 42 3.54 -11.37 2.11
CA PRO A 42 3.76 -9.98 1.70
C PRO A 42 4.97 -9.78 0.76
N GLU A 43 5.84 -10.79 0.61
CA GLU A 43 6.93 -10.79 -0.37
C GLU A 43 6.54 -11.43 -1.72
N ASP A 44 5.43 -12.20 -1.74
CA ASP A 44 4.96 -12.93 -2.91
C ASP A 44 3.48 -12.59 -3.18
N TYR A 45 3.29 -11.61 -4.06
CA TYR A 45 1.98 -11.13 -4.51
C TYR A 45 1.25 -12.10 -5.46
N ASN A 46 1.63 -13.39 -5.46
CA ASN A 46 0.91 -14.46 -6.14
C ASN A 46 -0.28 -14.93 -5.30
N CYS A 47 -1.37 -14.15 -5.25
CA CYS A 47 -2.62 -14.66 -4.71
C CYS A 47 -3.24 -15.66 -5.72
N PRO A 48 -3.61 -16.89 -5.30
CA PRO A 48 -4.18 -17.91 -6.19
C PRO A 48 -5.49 -17.48 -6.89
N ASN A 49 -6.19 -16.51 -6.31
CA ASN A 49 -7.43 -15.95 -6.85
C ASN A 49 -7.23 -14.56 -7.49
N HIS A 50 -5.99 -14.09 -7.63
CA HIS A 50 -5.71 -12.87 -8.36
C HIS A 50 -5.84 -13.16 -9.85
N VAL A 51 -6.99 -12.82 -10.42
CA VAL A 51 -7.13 -12.73 -11.87
C VAL A 51 -6.35 -11.50 -12.30
N ASN A 52 -5.06 -11.67 -12.52
CA ASN A 52 -4.29 -10.73 -13.32
C ASN A 52 -4.84 -10.82 -14.74
N GLU A 53 -5.80 -9.97 -15.09
CA GLU A 53 -6.23 -9.80 -16.48
C GLU A 53 -5.05 -9.36 -17.38
N ASN A 54 -3.94 -8.90 -16.79
CA ASN A 54 -2.63 -8.75 -17.41
C ASN A 54 -1.59 -9.55 -16.63
N GLU A 55 -1.30 -10.78 -17.07
CA GLU A 55 -0.30 -11.70 -16.48
C GLU A 55 1.13 -11.11 -16.34
N SER A 56 1.40 -9.93 -16.89
CA SER A 56 2.74 -9.31 -16.92
C SER A 56 3.00 -8.25 -15.84
N ARG A 57 2.01 -7.84 -15.04
CA ARG A 57 2.22 -6.78 -14.04
C ARG A 57 2.65 -7.34 -12.69
N VAL A 58 3.84 -6.91 -12.25
CA VAL A 58 4.37 -7.19 -10.92
C VAL A 58 3.97 -6.05 -9.98
N TYR A 59 3.29 -6.40 -8.89
CA TYR A 59 2.92 -5.44 -7.85
C TYR A 59 3.94 -5.47 -6.71
N ARG A 60 4.18 -4.30 -6.11
CA ARG A 60 5.07 -4.13 -4.94
C ARG A 60 4.41 -3.23 -3.89
N LYS A 61 4.80 -3.38 -2.62
CA LYS A 61 4.42 -2.44 -1.56
C LYS A 61 4.96 -1.05 -1.82
N CYS A 62 4.13 -0.04 -1.55
CA CYS A 62 4.56 1.35 -1.51
C CYS A 62 5.65 1.56 -0.48
N PHE A 63 6.62 2.42 -0.77
CA PHE A 63 7.70 2.79 0.15
C PHE A 63 7.19 3.23 1.54
N ASN A 64 6.08 3.98 1.58
CA ASN A 64 5.45 4.42 2.82
C ASN A 64 4.89 3.28 3.67
N ASP A 65 4.50 2.17 3.03
CA ASP A 65 4.13 0.97 3.75
C ASP A 65 5.37 0.27 4.31
N LYS A 66 6.38 0.04 3.46
CA LYS A 66 7.62 -0.64 3.83
C LYS A 66 8.34 0.04 5.00
N GLU A 67 8.48 1.36 4.96
CA GLU A 67 9.25 2.10 5.97
C GLU A 67 8.43 2.51 7.20
N HIS A 68 7.12 2.67 7.05
CA HIS A 68 6.31 3.32 8.09
C HIS A 68 4.97 2.63 8.39
N ASN A 69 4.52 1.67 7.58
CA ASN A 69 3.26 0.94 7.74
C ASN A 69 2.04 1.90 7.82
N VAL A 70 2.02 2.93 6.96
CA VAL A 70 0.98 4.00 6.92
C VAL A 70 0.27 4.10 5.58
N CYS A 71 0.48 3.14 4.69
CA CYS A 71 -0.09 3.06 3.36
C CYS A 71 -0.34 1.58 3.06
N ASN A 72 -1.41 1.24 2.38
CA ASN A 72 -1.66 -0.13 1.92
C ASN A 72 -1.85 -0.22 0.41
N TRP A 73 -1.50 0.83 -0.34
CA TRP A 73 -1.63 0.83 -1.81
C TRP A 73 -0.43 0.14 -2.45
N LEU A 74 -0.71 -0.68 -3.47
CA LEU A 74 0.31 -1.31 -4.28
C LEU A 74 0.84 -0.37 -5.37
N VAL A 75 2.06 -0.67 -5.82
CA VAL A 75 2.77 0.00 -6.90
C VAL A 75 2.90 -0.98 -8.05
N SER A 76 2.37 -0.62 -9.22
CA SER A 76 2.45 -1.40 -10.47
C SER A 76 3.45 -0.82 -11.47
N GLU A 77 3.87 0.44 -11.27
CA GLU A 77 4.86 1.13 -12.10
C GLU A 77 6.27 0.84 -11.56
N PRO A 78 7.15 0.17 -12.33
CA PRO A 78 8.47 -0.22 -11.84
C PRO A 78 9.40 0.99 -11.57
N GLU A 79 9.17 2.12 -12.24
CA GLU A 79 9.98 3.36 -12.12
C GLU A 79 9.73 4.13 -10.82
N HIS A 80 8.74 3.73 -10.02
CA HIS A 80 8.35 4.44 -8.81
C HIS A 80 8.37 3.52 -7.59
N ASP A 81 8.85 4.05 -6.45
CA ASP A 81 8.77 3.36 -5.16
C ASP A 81 7.48 3.73 -4.39
N PHE A 82 6.82 4.83 -4.77
CA PHE A 82 5.58 5.30 -4.16
C PHE A 82 4.36 4.96 -5.03
N CYS A 83 3.25 4.57 -4.39
CA CYS A 83 1.98 4.40 -5.08
C CYS A 83 1.45 5.74 -5.64
N ILE A 84 0.52 5.66 -6.60
CA ILE A 84 -0.07 6.84 -7.24
C ILE A 84 -0.60 7.87 -6.25
N ALA A 85 -1.25 7.43 -5.16
CA ALA A 85 -1.76 8.34 -4.13
C ALA A 85 -0.63 9.02 -3.35
N CYS A 86 0.43 8.29 -2.98
CA CYS A 86 1.56 8.85 -2.24
C CYS A 86 2.38 9.83 -3.09
N ARG A 87 2.50 9.61 -4.41
CA ARG A 87 3.18 10.55 -5.32
C ARG A 87 2.52 11.93 -5.39
N LEU A 88 1.21 11.99 -5.14
CA LEU A 88 0.45 13.24 -5.19
C LEU A 88 0.59 14.06 -3.90
N ASN A 89 1.15 13.48 -2.83
CA ASN A 89 1.41 14.20 -1.59
C ASN A 89 2.72 14.98 -1.72
N ARG A 90 2.65 16.19 -2.28
CA ARG A 90 3.82 17.05 -2.61
C ARG A 90 4.47 17.75 -1.41
N THR A 91 3.85 17.76 -0.24
CA THR A 91 4.41 18.45 0.93
C THR A 91 3.96 17.74 2.20
N ILE A 92 4.90 17.06 2.87
CA ILE A 92 4.75 16.65 4.26
C ILE A 92 5.30 17.82 5.09
N PRO A 93 4.46 18.52 5.88
CA PRO A 93 4.95 19.63 6.69
C PRO A 93 6.01 19.14 7.68
N ASP A 94 7.04 19.95 7.92
CA ASP A 94 8.12 19.66 8.86
C ASP A 94 7.55 19.38 10.27
N LEU A 95 7.50 18.10 10.63
CA LEU A 95 6.91 17.61 11.87
C LEU A 95 7.70 18.07 13.11
N ARG A 96 8.92 18.57 12.96
CA ARG A 96 9.70 19.15 14.07
C ARG A 96 9.18 20.52 14.49
N LYS A 97 8.37 21.19 13.64
CA LYS A 97 7.73 22.47 13.94
C LYS A 97 6.32 22.33 14.51
N ILE A 98 5.77 21.11 14.55
CA ILE A 98 4.40 20.88 15.03
C ILE A 98 4.47 20.39 16.47
N ASN A 99 4.37 21.36 17.39
CA ASN A 99 4.07 21.07 18.78
C ASN A 99 2.64 20.50 18.85
N HIS A 100 2.59 19.23 19.27
CA HIS A 100 1.44 18.42 19.66
C HIS A 100 0.65 17.66 18.55
N GLU A 101 0.69 16.33 18.73
CA GLU A 101 -0.26 15.29 18.29
C GLU A 101 -0.04 14.57 16.94
N ARG A 102 0.67 13.44 17.04
CA ARG A 102 0.57 12.20 16.24
C ARG A 102 0.44 12.36 14.72
N GLN A 103 1.54 12.67 14.04
CA GLN A 103 1.67 12.33 12.62
C GLN A 103 3.07 11.80 12.33
N LYS A 104 3.24 10.47 12.39
CA LYS A 104 4.38 9.80 11.76
C LYS A 104 4.02 9.57 10.30
N ARG A 105 4.61 10.34 9.38
CA ARG A 105 4.58 10.02 7.96
C ARG A 105 5.89 10.43 7.29
N CYS A 106 6.58 9.40 6.81
CA CYS A 106 7.44 9.35 5.63
C CYS A 106 8.56 10.38 5.52
N LEU A 107 9.70 10.01 6.11
CA LEU A 107 10.99 10.63 5.86
C LEU A 107 11.54 10.09 4.54
N CYS A 108 11.31 10.79 3.44
CA CYS A 108 12.20 10.70 2.29
C CYS A 108 13.52 11.38 2.71
N THR A 109 14.50 10.61 3.20
CA THR A 109 15.88 11.09 3.23
C THR A 109 16.42 11.04 1.82
N GLU A 110 16.63 12.23 1.25
CA GLU A 110 17.36 12.44 0.01
C GLU A 110 18.73 11.76 0.11
N VAL A 111 19.02 10.90 -0.87
CA VAL A 111 20.34 10.35 -1.11
C VAL A 111 21.16 11.48 -1.75
N GLU A 112 21.78 12.33 -0.93
CA GLU A 112 22.84 13.22 -1.40
C GLU A 112 24.16 12.45 -1.46
N GLY A 113 24.40 11.80 -2.59
CA GLY A 113 25.73 11.37 -3.00
C GLY A 113 26.52 12.59 -3.49
N GLN A 114 27.30 13.21 -2.59
CA GLN A 114 28.43 14.05 -2.93
C GLN A 114 29.71 13.41 -2.41
N THR A 115 30.45 12.70 -3.27
CA THR A 115 31.89 12.93 -3.52
C THR A 115 32.35 12.13 -4.73
#